data_AF-G4TXQ5-F1
#
_entry.id   AF-G4TXQ5-F1
#
_cell.length_a   1.000
_cell.length_b   1.000
_cell.length_c   1.000
_cell.angle_alpha   90.00
_cell.angle_beta   90.00
_cell.angle_gamma   90.00
#
_symmetry.space_group_name_H-M   'P 1'
#
loop_
_entity.id
_entity.type
_entity.pdbx_description
1 polymer ?
#
loop_
_entity_poly.entity_id
_entity_poly.type
_entity_poly.pdbx_seq_one_letter_code
_entity_poly.pdbx_strand_id
1 'polypeptide(L)'
;MVDPAIGTRAGVSGAYERGSIADVWLKGPDGQSHIRSTFVFPDWFHPSAQPFWTDEFKRFFNPNDGIDIDAAWIDMNEPASFCYHPCPVTPNTVDVNHLCSP
;
A
#
# COMPACT_ATOMS: atom_id res chain seq x y z
N MET A 1 -13.10 3.26 -5.75
CA MET A 1 -12.41 2.01 -5.41
C MET A 1 -11.10 2.40 -4.75
N VAL A 2 -10.70 1.73 -3.67
CA VAL A 2 -9.46 1.99 -2.93
C VAL A 2 -8.77 0.67 -2.64
N ASP A 3 -7.56 0.48 -3.17
CA ASP A 3 -6.73 -0.69 -2.88
C ASP A 3 -5.96 -0.47 -1.57
N PRO A 4 -5.70 -1.54 -0.79
CA PRO A 4 -4.90 -1.44 0.43
C PRO A 4 -3.41 -1.26 0.15
N ALA A 5 -2.93 -1.54 -1.06
CA ALA A 5 -1.52 -1.42 -1.42
C ALA A 5 -1.12 0.07 -1.62
N ILE A 6 -0.05 0.51 -0.96
CA ILE A 6 0.46 1.88 -1.07
C ILE A 6 1.75 1.89 -1.87
N GLY A 7 1.79 2.72 -2.92
CA GLY A 7 2.98 2.90 -3.75
C GLY A 7 4.11 3.60 -2.98
N THR A 8 5.34 3.11 -3.14
CA THR A 8 6.51 3.52 -2.35
C THR A 8 7.35 4.64 -2.99
N ARG A 9 6.85 5.28 -4.05
CA ARG A 9 7.61 6.29 -4.80
C ARG A 9 7.90 7.52 -3.92
N ALA A 10 9.17 7.66 -3.52
CA ALA A 10 9.65 8.76 -2.68
C ALA A 10 9.39 10.14 -3.32
N GLY A 11 9.00 11.12 -2.51
CA GLY A 11 8.68 12.47 -2.96
C GLY A 11 7.39 12.60 -3.77
N VAL A 12 6.67 11.48 -3.95
CA VAL A 12 5.36 11.45 -4.64
C VAL A 12 4.30 10.89 -3.71
N SER A 13 4.60 9.83 -2.96
CA SER A 13 3.64 9.16 -2.08
C SER A 13 3.71 9.69 -0.65
N GLY A 14 2.93 10.74 -0.36
CA GLY A 14 2.80 11.26 1.01
C GLY A 14 2.18 10.25 1.99
N ALA A 15 1.31 9.36 1.51
CA ALA A 15 0.74 8.28 2.31
C ALA A 15 1.81 7.26 2.73
N TYR A 16 2.74 6.93 1.84
CA TYR A 16 3.87 6.07 2.16
C TYR A 16 4.79 6.70 3.21
N GLU A 17 5.07 7.98 3.11
CA GLU A 17 5.91 8.69 4.09
C GLU A 17 5.24 8.69 5.48
N ARG A 18 3.96 9.06 5.56
CA ARG A 18 3.21 9.09 6.83
C ARG A 18 3.04 7.71 7.46
N GLY A 19 2.74 6.69 6.66
CA GLY A 19 2.62 5.33 7.17
C GLY A 19 3.97 4.75 7.60
N SER A 20 5.08 5.14 6.94
CA SER A 20 6.42 4.77 7.38
C SER A 20 6.78 5.39 8.72
N ILE A 21 6.40 6.66 8.95
CA ILE A 21 6.57 7.32 10.26
C ILE A 21 5.72 6.63 11.35
N ALA A 22 4.51 6.19 11.01
CA ALA A 22 3.61 5.50 11.92
C ALA A 22 3.92 4.01 12.13
N ASP A 23 4.93 3.48 11.42
CA ASP A 23 5.36 2.08 11.42
C ASP A 23 4.22 1.08 11.18
N VAL A 24 3.35 1.38 10.21
CA VAL A 24 2.11 0.60 9.97
C VAL A 24 2.23 -0.48 8.90
N TRP A 25 3.43 -0.70 8.33
CA TRP A 25 3.61 -1.65 7.24
C TRP A 25 3.73 -3.08 7.76
N LEU A 26 3.16 -4.02 7.01
CA LEU A 26 3.44 -5.44 7.17
C LEU A 26 4.95 -5.66 7.04
N LYS A 27 5.55 -6.40 7.96
CA LYS A 27 7.00 -6.66 8.02
C LYS A 27 7.35 -8.07 7.59
N GLY A 28 8.51 -8.21 6.97
CA GLY A 28 9.14 -9.50 6.70
C GLY A 28 9.79 -10.09 7.96
N PRO A 29 10.33 -11.33 7.86
CA PRO A 29 11.05 -11.97 8.95
C PRO A 29 12.31 -11.22 9.42
N ASP A 30 12.86 -10.34 8.58
CA ASP A 30 13.99 -9.46 8.87
C ASP A 30 13.59 -8.17 9.61
N GLY A 31 12.29 -7.99 9.89
CA GLY A 31 11.74 -6.81 10.55
C GLY A 31 11.63 -5.58 9.64
N GLN A 32 12.00 -5.71 8.37
CA GLN A 32 11.85 -4.63 7.39
C GLN A 32 10.46 -4.64 6.78
N SER A 33 10.03 -3.50 6.24
CA SER A 33 8.75 -3.42 5.53
C SER A 33 8.72 -4.40 4.37
N HIS A 34 7.66 -5.20 4.29
CA HIS A 34 7.47 -6.20 3.25
C HIS A 34 7.04 -5.52 1.94
N ILE A 35 8.03 -5.17 1.13
CA ILE A 35 7.81 -4.54 -0.19
C ILE A 35 7.53 -5.65 -1.22
N ARG A 36 6.43 -5.53 -1.97
CA ARG A 36 6.20 -6.34 -3.18
C ARG A 36 6.23 -5.43 -4.40
N SER A 37 7.23 -5.63 -5.26
CA SER A 37 7.52 -4.74 -6.39
C SER A 37 7.73 -3.30 -5.90
N THR A 38 6.76 -2.40 -6.10
CA THR A 38 6.82 -0.98 -5.69
C THR A 38 5.73 -0.60 -4.69
N PHE A 39 5.17 -1.59 -3.97
CA PHE A 39 4.07 -1.39 -3.01
C PHE A 39 4.39 -1.97 -1.63
N VAL A 40 3.85 -1.33 -0.59
CA VAL A 40 3.73 -1.85 0.77
C VAL A 40 2.27 -2.07 1.14
N PHE A 41 2.04 -2.90 2.15
CA PHE A 41 0.71 -3.23 2.66
C PHE A 41 0.60 -2.83 4.12
N PRO A 42 -0.48 -2.18 4.57
CA PRO A 42 -0.75 -1.97 5.98
C PRO A 42 -0.86 -3.30 6.73
N ASP A 43 -0.28 -3.37 7.92
CA ASP A 43 -0.57 -4.42 8.89
C ASP A 43 -1.83 -4.05 9.67
N TRP A 44 -2.97 -4.60 9.26
CA TRP A 44 -4.27 -4.32 9.89
C TRP A 44 -4.36 -4.74 11.37
N PHE A 45 -3.40 -5.52 11.88
CA PHE A 45 -3.32 -5.87 13.30
C PHE A 45 -2.45 -4.90 14.11
N HIS A 46 -1.72 -4.00 13.46
CA HIS A 46 -0.93 -2.98 14.13
C HIS A 46 -1.86 -1.89 14.71
N PRO A 47 -1.68 -1.48 15.99
CA PRO A 47 -2.59 -0.52 16.64
C PRO A 47 -2.65 0.85 15.95
N SER A 48 -1.59 1.22 15.22
CA SER A 48 -1.54 2.49 14.47
C SER A 48 -2.12 2.39 13.05
N ALA A 49 -2.44 1.20 12.54
CA ALA A 49 -2.92 1.04 11.17
C ALA A 49 -4.30 1.66 10.94
N GLN A 50 -5.26 1.40 11.84
CA GLN A 50 -6.60 1.98 11.74
C GLN A 50 -6.57 3.52 11.86
N PRO A 51 -5.87 4.13 12.84
CA PRO A 51 -5.68 5.58 12.88
C PRO A 51 -5.08 6.15 11.60
N PHE A 52 -3.98 5.56 11.11
CA PHE A 52 -3.34 5.96 9.85
C PHE A 52 -4.33 5.93 8.68
N TRP A 53 -5.00 4.80 8.47
CA TRP A 53 -5.92 4.62 7.35
C TRP A 53 -7.09 5.61 7.40
N THR A 54 -7.63 5.84 8.61
CA THR A 54 -8.71 6.81 8.84
C THR A 54 -8.27 8.23 8.49
N ASP A 55 -7.04 8.60 8.87
CA ASP A 55 -6.50 9.93 8.59
C ASP A 55 -6.20 10.12 7.10
N GLU A 56 -5.71 9.10 6.39
CA GLU A 56 -5.54 9.16 4.93
C GLU A 56 -6.88 9.35 4.22
N PHE A 57 -7.93 8.63 4.64
CA PHE A 57 -9.27 8.80 4.11
C PHE A 57 -9.81 10.22 4.37
N LYS A 58 -9.68 10.73 5.61
CA LYS A 58 -10.12 12.09 5.93
C LYS A 58 -9.37 13.16 5.14
N ARG A 59 -8.09 12.95 4.83
CA ARG A 59 -7.29 13.90 4.05
C ARG A 59 -7.71 13.92 2.59
N PHE A 60 -7.88 12.75 1.97
CA PHE A 60 -8.17 12.67 0.54
C PHE A 60 -9.65 12.89 0.22
N PHE A 61 -10.54 12.40 1.08
CA PHE A 61 -11.99 12.48 0.91
C PHE A 61 -12.65 13.54 1.81
N ASN A 62 -11.94 14.64 2.08
CA ASN A 62 -12.52 15.77 2.80
C ASN A 62 -13.52 16.49 1.88
N PRO A 63 -14.77 16.75 2.29
CA PRO A 63 -15.74 17.45 1.45
C PRO A 63 -15.38 18.92 1.14
N ASN A 64 -14.45 19.52 1.90
CA ASN A 64 -14.09 20.93 1.75
C ASN A 64 -12.96 21.16 0.74
N ASP A 65 -11.94 20.30 0.74
CA ASP A 65 -10.71 20.46 -0.06
C ASP A 65 -10.28 19.17 -0.80
N GLY A 66 -11.08 18.10 -0.71
CA GLY A 66 -10.88 16.82 -1.39
C GLY A 66 -12.12 16.36 -2.16
N ILE A 67 -12.30 15.05 -2.27
CA ILE A 67 -13.43 14.43 -2.99
C ILE A 67 -14.49 13.97 -1.96
N ASP A 68 -15.70 14.50 -2.05
CA ASP A 68 -16.81 14.05 -1.20
C ASP A 68 -17.34 12.68 -1.70
N ILE A 69 -17.43 11.70 -0.80
CA ILE A 69 -17.90 10.34 -1.10
C ILE A 69 -18.84 9.83 -0.02
N ASP A 70 -19.84 9.04 -0.43
CA ASP A 70 -20.76 8.37 0.50
C ASP A 70 -20.23 7.00 0.97
N ALA A 71 -19.41 6.34 0.14
CA ALA A 71 -18.86 5.03 0.42
C ALA A 71 -17.60 4.77 -0.40
N ALA A 72 -16.76 3.85 0.11
CA ALA A 72 -15.59 3.36 -0.61
C ALA A 72 -15.71 1.84 -0.84
N TRP A 73 -15.52 1.44 -2.09
CA TRP A 73 -15.30 0.04 -2.43
C TRP A 73 -13.82 -0.29 -2.23
N ILE A 74 -13.54 -1.25 -1.34
CA ILE A 74 -12.20 -1.80 -1.11
C ILE A 74 -12.01 -3.06 -1.96
N ASP A 75 -10.90 -3.13 -2.70
CA ASP A 75 -10.57 -4.25 -3.59
C ASP A 75 -9.13 -4.73 -3.34
N MET A 76 -8.75 -5.86 -3.96
CA MET A 76 -7.39 -6.42 -3.93
C MET A 76 -6.88 -6.73 -2.50
N ASN A 77 -7.80 -7.07 -1.60
CA ASN A 77 -7.57 -7.13 -0.15
C ASN A 77 -7.37 -8.56 0.41
N GLU A 78 -7.05 -9.53 -0.43
CA GLU A 78 -6.66 -10.88 -0.01
C GLU A 78 -5.37 -10.96 0.84
N PRO A 79 -4.29 -10.16 0.65
CA PRO A 79 -3.98 -9.10 -0.34
C PRO A 79 -3.46 -9.63 -1.69
N ALA A 80 -3.97 -9.09 -2.79
CA ALA A 80 -3.53 -9.47 -4.12
C ALA A 80 -2.16 -8.85 -4.48
N SER A 81 -1.35 -9.61 -5.23
CA SER A 81 -0.07 -9.14 -5.75
C SER A 81 0.20 -9.76 -7.11
N PHE A 82 0.66 -8.96 -8.06
CA PHE A 82 1.08 -9.45 -9.38
C PHE A 82 2.43 -10.19 -9.35
N CYS A 83 3.08 -10.29 -8.19
CA CYS A 83 4.41 -10.87 -8.06
C CYS A 83 4.40 -12.03 -7.07
N TYR A 84 4.76 -13.23 -7.55
CA TYR A 84 4.99 -14.38 -6.69
C TYR A 84 6.29 -14.22 -5.90
N HIS A 85 6.31 -14.73 -4.67
CA HIS A 85 7.50 -14.68 -3.83
C HIS A 85 8.51 -15.76 -4.27
N PRO A 86 9.82 -15.48 -4.35
CA PRO A 86 10.49 -14.21 -4.08
C PRO A 86 10.29 -13.17 -5.18
N CYS A 87 9.98 -11.93 -4.79
CA CYS A 87 9.74 -10.83 -5.71
C CYS A 87 11.00 -9.93 -5.79
N PRO A 88 11.94 -10.19 -6.72
CA PRO A 88 13.12 -9.36 -6.85
C PRO A 88 12.72 -7.95 -7.30
N VAL A 89 13.14 -6.95 -6.53
CA VAL A 89 12.98 -5.53 -6.90
C VAL A 89 14.04 -5.17 -7.94
N THR A 90 13.71 -5.23 -9.23
CA THR A 90 14.52 -4.60 -10.27
C THR A 90 14.00 -3.18 -10.53
N PRO A 91 14.83 -2.13 -10.37
CA PRO A 91 14.44 -0.79 -10.78
C PRO A 91 14.13 -0.79 -12.29
N ASN A 92 12.88 -0.47 -12.63
CA ASN A 92 12.41 -0.16 -13.98
C ASN A 92 12.14 -1.29 -14.97
N THR A 93 12.03 -2.56 -14.54
CA THR A 93 11.47 -3.62 -15.39
C THR A 93 10.55 -4.54 -14.60
N VAL A 94 9.25 -4.25 -14.61
CA VAL A 94 8.26 -5.29 -14.36
C VAL A 94 8.18 -6.07 -15.68
N ASP A 95 8.85 -7.22 -15.77
CA ASP A 95 8.66 -8.11 -16.92
C ASP A 95 7.27 -8.75 -16.83
N VAL A 96 6.29 -8.09 -17.42
CA VAL A 96 4.89 -8.53 -17.47
C VAL A 96 4.71 -9.89 -18.16
N ASN A 97 5.71 -10.37 -18.91
CA ASN A 97 5.64 -11.67 -19.59
C ASN A 97 5.98 -12.84 -18.66
N HIS A 98 6.55 -12.58 -17.48
CA HIS A 98 6.87 -13.59 -16.48
C HIS A 98 5.90 -13.61 -15.29
N LEU A 99 4.88 -12.74 -15.28
CA LEU A 99 3.92 -12.65 -14.16
C LEU A 99 2.79 -13.71 -14.22
N CYS A 100 2.55 -14.31 -15.39
CA CYS A 100 1.45 -15.23 -15.65
C CYS A 100 1.84 -16.41 -16.55
N SER A 101 3.08 -16.92 -16.46
CA SER A 101 3.40 -18.23 -17.05
C SER A 101 3.26 -19.33 -15.98
N PRO A 102 2.60 -20.46 -16.29
CA PRO A 102 2.33 -21.55 -15.34
C PRO A 102 3.60 -22.22 -14.81
#